data_AF-A0A497M2C8-F1
#
_entry.id   AF-A0A497M2C8-F1
#
_cell.length_a   1.000
_cell.length_b   1.000
_cell.length_c   1.000
_cell.angle_alpha   90.00
_cell.angle_beta   90.00
_cell.angle_gamma   90.00
#
_symmetry.space_group_name_H-M   'P 1'
#
loop_
_entity.id
_entity.type
_entity.pdbx_description
1 polymer ?
#
loop_
_entity_poly.entity_id
_entity_poly.type
_entity_poly.pdbx_seq_one_letter_code
_entity_poly.pdbx_strand_id
1 'polypeptide(L)' 'MSSLDKMDEKILKMLEEDGRKPFTEIAEKLKVSESTVRKRVQALQKKGVI' A
#
# COMPACT_ATOMS: atom_id res chain seq x y z
N MET A 1 13.87 13.17 -2.77
CA MET A 1 12.88 12.48 -3.62
C MET A 1 12.58 11.15 -2.97
N SER A 2 11.38 10.99 -2.42
CA SER A 2 11.00 9.79 -1.67
C SER A 2 10.77 8.64 -2.65
N SER A 3 11.81 7.85 -2.94
CA SER A 3 11.67 6.67 -3.80
C SER A 3 10.54 5.79 -3.27
N LEU A 4 9.57 5.50 -4.13
CA LEU A 4 8.65 4.39 -3.91
C LEU A 4 9.48 3.12 -3.83
N ASP A 5 9.27 2.31 -2.79
CA ASP A 5 9.87 0.99 -2.77
C ASP A 5 8.96 -0.03 -3.49
N LYS A 6 9.52 -1.19 -3.81
CA LYS A 6 8.80 -2.26 -4.52
C LYS A 6 7.54 -2.72 -3.77
N MET A 7 7.43 -2.46 -2.47
CA MET A 7 6.24 -2.82 -1.70
C MET A 7 5.17 -1.74 -1.84
N ASP A 8 5.55 -0.46 -1.79
CA ASP A 8 4.67 0.66 -2.07
C ASP A 8 4.05 0.53 -3.48
N GLU A 9 4.85 0.19 -4.49
CA GLU A 9 4.37 -0.05 -5.86
C GLU A 9 3.34 -1.18 -5.94
N LYS A 10 3.57 -2.29 -5.23
CA LYS A 10 2.63 -3.42 -5.20
C LYS A 10 1.33 -3.06 -4.49
N ILE A 11 1.41 -2.31 -3.39
CA ILE A 11 0.23 -1.82 -2.65
C ILE A 11 -0.59 -0.91 -3.57
N LEU A 12 0.06 0.04 -4.25
CA LEU A 12 -0.59 0.95 -5.20
C LEU A 12 -1.26 0.17 -6.33
N LYS A 13 -0.57 -0.79 -6.95
CA LYS A 13 -1.15 -1.61 -8.02
C LYS A 13 -2.41 -2.36 -7.57
N MET A 14 -2.40 -2.94 -6.37
CA MET A 14 -3.58 -3.64 -5.84
C MET A 14 -4.75 -2.70 -5.54
N LEU A 15 -4.47 -1.47 -5.07
CA LEU A 15 -5.47 -0.44 -4.83
C LEU A 15 -5.98 0.21 -6.13
N GLU A 16 -5.15 0.26 -7.17
CA GLU A 16 -5.53 0.72 -8.50
C GLU A 16 -6.46 -0.30 -9.18
N GLU A 17 -6.19 -1.59 -9.02
CA GLU A 17 -7.07 -2.68 -9.47
C GLU A 17 -8.41 -2.68 -8.70
N ASP A 18 -8.37 -2.48 -7.38
CA ASP A 18 -9.56 -2.39 -6.53
C ASP A 18 -9.30 -1.52 -5.29
N GLY A 19 -9.75 -0.26 -5.35
CA GLY A 19 -9.58 0.70 -4.25
C GLY A 19 -10.39 0.39 -2.99
N ARG A 20 -11.31 -0.58 -3.05
CA ARG A 20 -12.09 -1.05 -1.90
C ARG A 20 -11.47 -2.29 -1.26
N LYS A 21 -10.38 -2.81 -1.82
CA LYS A 21 -9.70 -4.00 -1.33
C LYS A 21 -9.25 -3.79 0.13
N PRO A 22 -9.62 -4.70 1.05
CA PRO A 22 -9.22 -4.59 2.45
C PRO A 22 -7.70 -4.66 2.62
N PHE A 23 -7.14 -3.85 3.53
CA PHE A 23 -5.71 -3.87 3.82
C PHE A 23 -5.22 -5.22 4.37
N THR A 24 -6.10 -6.00 4.99
CA THR A 24 -5.82 -7.36 5.44
C THR A 24 -5.52 -8.29 4.26
N GLU A 25 -6.30 -8.24 3.18
CA GLU A 25 -6.06 -9.04 1.97
C GLU A 25 -4.74 -8.63 1.29
N ILE A 26 -4.45 -7.33 1.22
CA ILE A 26 -3.19 -6.81 0.70
C ILE A 26 -2.01 -7.29 1.54
N ALA A 27 -2.16 -7.28 2.86
CA ALA A 27 -1.14 -7.71 3.80
C ALA A 27 -0.84 -9.20 3.67
N GLU A 28 -1.87 -10.04 3.54
CA GLU A 28 -1.74 -11.48 3.29
C GLU A 28 -1.00 -11.76 1.98
N LYS A 29 -1.39 -11.09 0.88
CA LYS A 29 -0.73 -11.25 -0.43
C LYS A 29 0.74 -10.82 -0.41
N LEU A 30 1.06 -9.80 0.38
CA LEU A 30 2.43 -9.28 0.51
C LEU A 30 3.23 -9.95 1.63
N LYS A 31 2.62 -10.88 2.39
CA LYS A 31 3.23 -11.53 3.56
C LYS A 31 3.76 -10.54 4.59
N VAL A 32 3.00 -9.49 4.87
CA VAL A 32 3.29 -8.49 5.89
C VAL A 32 2.11 -8.31 6.84
N SER A 33 2.28 -7.50 7.89
CA SER A 33 1.16 -7.13 8.75
C SER A 33 0.26 -6.08 8.11
N GLU A 34 -1.04 -6.10 8.43
CA GLU A 34 -1.98 -5.04 8.05
C GLU A 34 -1.48 -3.66 8.51
N SER A 35 -0.90 -3.59 9.71
CA SER A 35 -0.31 -2.36 10.25
C SER A 35 0.82 -1.80 9.38
N THR A 36 1.58 -2.66 8.71
CA THR A 36 2.61 -2.25 7.74
C THR A 36 1.96 -1.63 6.51
N VAL A 37 0.98 -2.31 5.92
CA VAL A 37 0.23 -1.80 4.75
C VAL A 37 -0.43 -0.46 5.07
N ARG A 38 -1.13 -0.35 6.21
CA ARG A 38 -1.77 0.89 6.63
C ARG A 38 -0.79 2.05 6.78
N LYS A 39 0.36 1.83 7.42
CA LYS A 39 1.41 2.86 7.55
C LYS A 39 1.94 3.30 6.17
N ARG A 40 2.12 2.35 5.26
CA ARG A 40 2.58 2.59 3.89
C ARG A 40 1.59 3.42 3.10
N VAL A 41 0.32 3.03 3.08
CA VAL A 41 -0.78 3.78 2.44
C VAL A 41 -0.88 5.20 3.01
N GLN A 42 -0.84 5.36 4.34
CA GLN A 42 -0.85 6.69 4.95
C GLN A 42 0.37 7.53 4.56
N ALA A 43 1.55 6.93 4.43
CA ALA A 43 2.74 7.62 3.97
C ALA A 43 2.62 8.07 2.51
N LEU A 44 1.99 7.25 1.65
CA LEU A 44 1.72 7.59 0.24
C LEU A 44 0.71 8.74 0.12
N GLN A 45 -0.36 8.73 0.91
CA GLN A 45 -1.33 9.83 0.99
C GLN A 45 -0.67 11.13 1.47
N LYS A 46 0.15 11.07 2.52
CA LYS A 46 0.89 12.24 3.01
C LYS A 46 1.88 12.81 1.99
N LYS A 47 2.40 11.97 1.09
CA LYS A 47 3.26 12.38 -0.02
C LYS A 47 2.49 12.93 -1.22
N GLY A 48 1.15 12.87 -1.23
CA GLY A 48 0.31 13.28 -2.35
C GLY A 48 0.41 12.34 -3.57
N VAL A 49 0.80 11.08 -3.36
CA VAL A 49 0.88 10.06 -4.42
C VAL A 49 -0.51 9.49 -4.74
N ILE A 50 -1.41 9.49 -3.76
CA ILE A 50 -2.81 9.02 -3.79
C ILE A 50 -3.67 9.88 -2.88
#